data_AF-A0AAE3N285-F1
#
_entry.id   AF-A0AAE3N285-F1
#
_cell.length_a   1.000
_cell.length_b   1.000
_cell.length_c   1.000
_cell.angle_alpha   90.00
_cell.angle_beta   90.00
_cell.angle_gamma   90.00
#
_symmetry.space_group_name_H-M   'P 1'
#
loop_
_entity.id
_entity.type
_entity.pdbx_description
1 polymer ?
#
loop_
_entity_poly.entity_id
_entity_poly.type
_entity_poly.pdbx_seq_one_letter_code
_entity_poly.pdbx_strand_id
1 'polypeptide(L)'
;MSRVAGLSGELTRSFSTGNTPPILLATGVVASNAPAEGIVKVSGHVERIGAPGRFQRHRGQPPFTGPGKTVKIAITGPDSKGGAPPPRPATLTYQRADDASRIFDGRWQCGS
;
A
#
# COMPACT_ATOMS: atom_id res chain seq x y z
N MET A 1 -4.29 22.80 -8.08
CA MET A 1 -4.34 21.37 -8.45
C MET A 1 -2.99 21.00 -9.06
N SER A 2 -2.07 20.43 -8.27
CA SER A 2 -0.77 20.01 -8.79
C SER A 2 -0.89 18.59 -9.33
N ARG A 3 -0.80 18.43 -10.65
CA ARG A 3 -0.71 17.15 -11.33
C ARG A 3 0.70 16.62 -11.09
N VAL A 4 0.85 15.61 -10.24
CA VAL A 4 2.13 14.87 -10.15
C VAL A 4 2.38 14.30 -11.55
N ALA A 5 3.54 14.59 -12.12
CA ALA A 5 3.94 14.07 -13.42
C ALA A 5 3.95 12.54 -13.34
N GLY A 6 2.94 11.89 -13.92
CA GLY A 6 2.90 10.43 -14.05
C GLY A 6 4.01 10.00 -15.00
N LEU A 7 5.20 9.73 -14.45
CA LEU A 7 6.28 9.12 -15.21
C LEU A 7 5.80 7.76 -15.73
N SER A 8 6.07 7.49 -17.01
CA SER A 8 5.61 6.26 -17.66
C SER A 8 6.11 5.04 -16.86
N GLY A 9 5.17 4.31 -16.26
CA GLY A 9 5.45 3.11 -15.47
C GLY A 9 5.37 3.28 -13.96
N GLU A 10 5.36 4.49 -13.40
CA GLU A 10 5.15 4.67 -11.96
C GLU A 10 3.69 4.34 -11.59
N LEU A 11 3.52 3.55 -10.55
CA LEU A 11 2.22 3.27 -9.97
C LEU A 11 2.20 3.64 -8.51
N THR A 12 1.11 4.28 -8.14
CA THR A 12 0.78 4.55 -6.75
C THR A 12 -0.26 3.54 -6.28
N ARG A 13 -0.14 3.12 -5.02
CA ARG A 13 -1.12 2.35 -4.28
C ARG A 13 -1.40 2.99 -2.94
N SER A 14 -2.64 2.90 -2.49
CA SER A 14 -3.00 3.38 -1.16
C SER A 14 -3.87 2.39 -0.41
N PHE A 15 -3.75 2.42 0.91
CA PHE A 15 -4.63 1.72 1.84
C PHE A 15 -5.40 2.72 2.71
N SER A 16 -6.72 2.61 2.73
CA SER A 16 -7.61 3.44 3.55
C SER A 16 -8.54 2.59 4.42
N THR A 17 -8.86 3.11 5.61
CA THR A 17 -9.83 2.50 6.54
C THR A 17 -11.17 3.24 6.44
N GLY A 18 -12.24 2.59 6.02
CA GLY A 18 -13.52 3.26 5.80
C GLY A 18 -13.41 4.41 4.79
N ASN A 19 -13.98 5.58 5.13
CA ASN A 19 -13.97 6.78 4.28
C ASN A 19 -12.94 7.84 4.71
N THR A 20 -11.87 7.44 5.43
CA THR A 20 -10.82 8.35 5.88
C THR A 20 -9.68 8.48 4.86
N PRO A 21 -8.83 9.53 4.98
CA PRO A 21 -7.60 9.61 4.21
C PRO A 21 -6.74 8.35 4.37
N PRO A 22 -5.96 7.98 3.34
CA PRO A 22 -5.11 6.79 3.40
C PRO A 22 -4.15 6.79 4.58
N ILE A 23 -3.99 5.62 5.20
CA ILE A 23 -2.98 5.36 6.22
C ILE A 23 -1.71 4.76 5.62
N LEU A 24 -1.73 4.34 4.35
CA LEU A 24 -0.55 3.92 3.62
C LEU A 24 -0.60 4.46 2.20
N LEU A 25 0.54 4.95 1.72
CA LEU A 25 0.80 5.28 0.33
C LEU A 25 2.10 4.61 -0.09
N ALA A 26 2.09 3.87 -1.19
CA ALA A 26 3.27 3.24 -1.76
C ALA A 26 3.37 3.53 -3.25
N THR A 27 4.57 3.80 -3.73
CA THR A 27 4.89 4.00 -5.14
C THR A 27 5.91 2.96 -5.60
N GLY A 28 5.85 2.61 -6.87
CA GLY A 28 6.84 1.73 -7.47
C GLY A 28 6.75 1.75 -8.99
N VAL A 29 7.86 1.41 -9.64
CA VAL A 29 7.92 1.35 -11.11
C VAL A 29 7.48 -0.02 -11.59
N VAL A 30 6.46 -0.05 -12.44
CA VAL A 30 5.92 -1.27 -13.05
C VAL A 30 6.92 -1.87 -14.01
N ALA A 31 7.00 -3.20 -14.00
CA ALA A 31 7.93 -3.96 -14.84
C ALA A 31 9.41 -3.64 -14.56
N SER A 32 9.71 -2.93 -13.48
CA SER A 32 11.04 -2.79 -12.90
C SER A 32 11.20 -3.71 -11.68
N ASN A 33 12.45 -4.02 -11.35
CA ASN A 33 12.83 -4.66 -10.08
C ASN A 33 13.29 -3.64 -9.03
N ALA A 34 13.23 -2.34 -9.34
CA ALA A 34 13.48 -1.28 -8.37
C ALA A 34 12.57 -1.46 -7.15
N PRO A 35 13.08 -1.27 -5.92
CA PRO A 35 12.28 -1.34 -4.72
C PRO A 35 11.06 -0.42 -4.80
N ALA A 36 9.94 -0.89 -4.26
CA ALA A 36 8.81 -0.01 -3.98
C ALA A 36 9.09 0.79 -2.71
N GLU A 37 8.67 2.04 -2.70
CA GLU A 37 8.81 2.94 -1.56
C GLU A 37 7.43 3.33 -1.05
N GLY A 38 7.34 3.74 0.21
CA GLY A 38 6.09 4.19 0.75
C GLY A 38 6.19 4.85 2.11
N ILE A 39 5.04 5.33 2.57
CA ILE A 39 4.82 5.86 3.90
C ILE A 39 3.61 5.19 4.52
N VAL A 40 3.66 4.96 5.84
CA VAL A 40 2.54 4.47 6.63
C VAL A 40 2.31 5.38 7.83
N LYS A 41 1.04 5.62 8.19
CA LYS A 41 0.64 6.39 9.36
C LYS A 41 -0.13 5.51 10.34
N VAL A 42 0.44 5.27 11.52
CA VAL A 42 -0.20 4.49 12.60
C VAL A 42 -0.08 5.25 13.91
N SER A 43 -1.18 5.37 14.66
CA SER A 43 -1.20 6.13 15.94
C SER A 43 -0.68 7.57 15.85
N GLY A 44 -0.86 8.22 14.69
CA GLY A 44 -0.38 9.59 14.49
C GLY A 44 1.07 9.71 14.01
N HIS A 45 1.86 8.63 14.05
CA HIS A 45 3.24 8.61 13.57
C HIS A 45 3.30 8.24 12.09
N VAL A 46 4.08 8.99 11.31
CA VAL A 46 4.35 8.72 9.89
C VAL A 46 5.73 8.11 9.76
N GLU A 47 5.83 7.02 9.01
CA GLU A 47 7.09 6.28 8.86
C GLU A 47 7.33 5.88 7.41
N ARG A 48 8.60 5.90 7.00
CA ARG A 48 9.03 5.36 5.70
C ARG A 48 9.11 3.85 5.74
N ILE A 49 8.70 3.23 4.64
CA ILE A 49 8.73 1.79 4.40
C ILE A 49 9.15 1.52 2.96
N GLY A 50 9.69 0.34 2.69
CA GLY A 50 10.01 -0.10 1.33
C GLY A 50 9.83 -1.61 1.17
N ALA A 51 9.58 -2.07 -0.04
CA ALA A 51 9.46 -3.49 -0.36
C ALA A 51 10.40 -3.85 -1.52
N PRO A 52 11.15 -4.96 -1.42
CA PRO A 52 12.01 -5.40 -2.51
C PRO A 52 11.19 -5.96 -3.68
N GLY A 53 11.80 -5.94 -4.87
CA GLY A 53 11.26 -6.62 -6.05
C GLY A 53 10.14 -5.85 -6.76
N ARG A 54 9.50 -6.53 -7.71
CA ARG A 54 8.56 -5.90 -8.65
C ARG A 54 7.27 -5.44 -7.97
N PHE A 55 6.95 -4.16 -8.12
CA PHE A 55 5.66 -3.61 -7.71
C PHE A 55 4.51 -4.20 -8.54
N GLN A 56 3.60 -4.92 -7.88
CA GLN A 56 2.57 -5.73 -8.56
C GLN A 56 1.28 -4.95 -8.86
N ARG A 57 0.66 -5.24 -10.02
CA ARG A 57 -0.62 -4.63 -10.42
C ARG A 57 -1.87 -5.35 -9.88
N HIS A 58 -1.80 -6.67 -9.70
CA HIS A 58 -3.01 -7.48 -9.47
C HIS A 58 -2.92 -8.45 -8.28
N ARG A 59 -1.73 -8.55 -7.67
CA ARG A 59 -1.46 -9.43 -6.52
C ARG A 59 -1.14 -8.61 -5.28
N GLY A 60 -1.13 -9.25 -4.11
CA GLY A 60 -0.55 -8.67 -2.90
C GLY A 60 0.90 -8.25 -3.17
N GLN A 61 1.31 -7.13 -2.57
CA GLN A 61 2.71 -6.71 -2.59
C GLN A 61 3.53 -7.60 -1.66
N PRO A 62 4.84 -7.77 -1.88
CA PRO A 62 5.74 -8.20 -0.83
C PRO A 62 5.55 -7.34 0.43
N PRO A 63 5.84 -7.86 1.63
CA PRO A 63 5.79 -7.06 2.84
C PRO A 63 6.68 -5.82 2.68
N PHE A 64 6.16 -4.68 3.09
CA PHE A 64 6.97 -3.48 3.23
C PHE A 64 7.66 -3.52 4.59
N THR A 65 8.92 -3.10 4.63
CA THR A 65 9.72 -3.04 5.84
C THR A 65 10.22 -1.62 6.08
N GLY A 66 10.38 -1.26 7.35
CA GLY A 66 11.11 -0.07 7.76
C GLY A 66 11.76 -0.32 9.12
N PRO A 67 12.42 0.68 9.72
CA PRO A 67 13.09 0.51 11.01
C PRO A 67 12.12 -0.06 12.07
N GLY A 68 12.41 -1.27 12.55
CA GLY A 68 11.65 -1.95 13.60
C GLY A 68 10.22 -2.38 13.22
N LYS A 69 9.89 -2.54 11.93
CA LYS A 69 8.50 -2.81 11.50
C LYS A 69 8.37 -3.55 10.18
N THR A 70 7.27 -4.28 10.08
CA THR A 70 6.80 -4.94 8.85
C THR A 70 5.34 -4.61 8.62
N VAL A 71 5.00 -4.25 7.39
CA VAL A 71 3.64 -3.95 6.95
C VAL A 71 3.23 -4.94 5.87
N LYS A 72 2.11 -5.65 6.08
CA LYS A 72 1.57 -6.65 5.15
C LYS A 72 0.20 -6.21 4.69
N ILE A 73 -0.03 -6.29 3.37
CA ILE A 73 -1.34 -6.06 2.75
C ILE A 73 -1.87 -7.39 2.22
N ALA A 74 -3.03 -7.82 2.72
CA ALA A 74 -3.71 -9.02 2.24
C ALA A 74 -5.07 -8.65 1.66
N ILE A 75 -5.32 -9.00 0.39
CA ILE A 75 -6.63 -8.82 -0.24
C ILE A 75 -7.60 -9.85 0.34
N THR A 76 -8.77 -9.40 0.78
CA THR A 76 -9.77 -10.24 1.47
C THR A 76 -11.02 -10.51 0.63
N GLY A 77 -11.17 -9.89 -0.55
CA GLY A 77 -12.34 -10.08 -1.39
C GLY A 77 -12.12 -9.82 -2.88
N PRO A 78 -13.14 -10.13 -3.71
CA PRO A 78 -13.11 -9.84 -5.13
C PRO A 78 -13.12 -8.34 -5.40
N ASP A 79 -12.77 -7.97 -6.63
CA ASP A 79 -12.94 -6.59 -7.11
C ASP A 79 -14.42 -6.21 -7.01
N SER A 80 -14.71 -4.97 -6.60
CA SER A 80 -16.06 -4.44 -6.76
C SER A 80 -16.38 -4.43 -8.27
N LYS A 81 -17.58 -4.79 -8.73
CA LYS A 81 -17.85 -4.85 -10.18
C LYS A 81 -17.94 -3.43 -10.79
N GLY A 82 -17.19 -3.17 -11.87
CA GLY A 82 -17.39 -2.06 -12.84
C GLY A 82 -16.27 -1.00 -12.89
N GLY A 83 -15.84 -0.63 -14.12
CA GLY A 83 -14.90 0.48 -14.38
C GLY A 83 -13.44 0.26 -13.94
N ALA A 84 -12.56 1.25 -14.14
CA ALA A 84 -11.14 1.24 -13.71
C ALA A 84 -10.97 0.65 -12.30
N PRO A 85 -9.91 -0.15 -12.03
CA PRO A 85 -9.94 -1.19 -10.99
C PRO A 85 -10.35 -0.60 -9.63
N PRO A 86 -11.55 -0.94 -9.13
CA PRO A 86 -12.09 -0.33 -7.93
C PRO A 86 -11.30 -0.75 -6.69
N PRO A 87 -11.40 0.00 -5.58
CA PRO A 87 -10.75 -0.35 -4.33
C PRO A 87 -11.13 -1.77 -3.87
N ARG A 88 -10.13 -2.61 -3.62
CA ARG A 88 -10.31 -4.01 -3.21
C ARG A 88 -10.37 -4.11 -1.68
N PRO A 89 -11.32 -4.86 -1.10
CA PRO A 89 -11.28 -5.17 0.32
C PRO A 89 -9.93 -5.80 0.70
N ALA A 90 -9.32 -5.30 1.77
CA ALA A 90 -8.00 -5.76 2.21
C ALA A 90 -7.81 -5.55 3.72
N THR A 91 -6.86 -6.26 4.30
CA THR A 91 -6.31 -5.98 5.63
C THR A 91 -4.91 -5.40 5.52
N LEU A 92 -4.59 -4.48 6.43
CA LEU A 92 -3.22 -4.03 6.70
C LEU A 92 -2.81 -4.55 8.07
N THR A 93 -1.77 -5.37 8.10
CA THR A 93 -1.13 -5.80 9.35
C THR A 93 0.13 -4.98 9.55
N TYR A 94 0.20 -4.24 10.66
CA TYR A 94 1.36 -3.48 11.10
C TYR A 94 2.02 -4.21 12.27
N GLN A 95 3.17 -4.82 12.03
CA GLN A 95 3.95 -5.57 13.01
C GLN A 95 5.16 -4.74 13.43
N ARG A 96 5.38 -4.62 14.73
CA ARG A 96 6.59 -4.03 15.31
C ARG A 96 7.60 -5.12 15.68
N ALA A 97 8.84 -4.73 15.90
CA ALA A 97 9.93 -5.62 16.30
C ALA A 97 9.76 -6.21 17.72
N ASP A 98 8.89 -5.64 18.55
CA ASP A 98 8.53 -6.15 19.88
C ASP A 98 7.33 -7.12 19.83
N ASP A 99 7.06 -7.72 18.66
CA ASP A 99 5.94 -8.61 18.33
C ASP A 99 4.53 -8.00 18.50
N ALA A 100 4.41 -6.75 18.93
CA ALA A 100 3.13 -6.10 18.96
C ALA A 100 2.61 -5.86 17.54
N SER A 101 1.34 -6.18 17.34
CA SER A 101 0.68 -6.13 16.04
C SER A 101 -0.63 -5.36 16.10
N ARG A 102 -0.97 -4.70 15.00
CA ARG A 102 -2.29 -4.13 14.76
C ARG A 102 -2.78 -4.53 13.38
N ILE A 103 -4.07 -4.83 13.30
CA ILE A 103 -4.75 -5.19 12.06
C ILE A 103 -5.80 -4.13 11.78
N PHE A 104 -5.84 -3.67 10.54
CA PHE A 104 -6.83 -2.71 10.06
C PHE A 104 -7.58 -3.30 8.89
N ASP A 105 -8.91 -3.29 8.96
CA ASP A 105 -9.77 -3.56 7.82
C ASP A 105 -9.91 -2.32 6.96
N GLY A 106 -9.84 -2.51 5.65
CA GLY A 106 -9.86 -1.38 4.73
C GLY A 106 -9.90 -1.78 3.27
N ARG A 107 -9.41 -0.86 2.45
CA ARG A 107 -9.41 -0.98 1.00
C ARG A 107 -8.04 -0.69 0.43
N TRP A 108 -7.61 -1.53 -0.50
CA TRP A 108 -6.40 -1.38 -1.30
C TRP A 108 -6.73 -0.94 -2.72
N GLN A 109 -6.18 0.18 -3.15
CA GLN A 109 -6.52 0.77 -4.44
C GLN A 109 -5.29 1.23 -5.23
N CYS A 110 -5.42 1.26 -6.56
CA CYS A 110 -4.52 2.00 -7.44
C CYS A 110 -4.79 3.50 -7.31
N GLY A 111 -3.73 4.30 -7.15
CA GLY A 111 -3.77 5.73 -7.45
C GLY A 111 -3.71 5.93 -8.97
N SER A 112 -4.46 6.92 -9.46
CA SER A 112 -4.40 7.42 -10.83
C SER A 112 -3.13 8.21 -11.10
#